data_AF-A0A9X2SNA8-F1
#
_entry.id   AF-A0A9X2SNA8-F1
#
_cell.length_a   1.000
_cell.length_b   1.000
_cell.length_c   1.000
_cell.angle_alpha   90.00
_cell.angle_beta   90.00
_cell.angle_gamma   90.00
#
_symmetry.space_group_name_H-M   'P 1'
#
loop_
_entity.id
_entity.type
_entity.pdbx_description
1 polymer ?
#
loop_
_entity_poly.entity_id
_entity_poly.type
_entity_poly.pdbx_seq_one_letter_code
_entity_poly.pdbx_strand_id
1 'polypeptide(L)'
;MSSEHFKAVEPLVAVAAGSEADVFAAVDQIGFADAAACLFTEWADRCAPLSLPEELALHVRLDWRDESRDHGFVFGPAGMTATPGVPAAAAARVGISLVHLVRLLFGPAHLRESARWTHRMLPENPELPGRDAPRLTPDNDPRPPIGRATQALLGVRQAPALEDLAVRFGSDKWGSAHWYTPHYARHFGPWRDEPVRLLEIGIGGFGDSGYEGGSLHMWQHYFPRGLVFGVDITEKKVTGSRIRTFRGDQNDPEFLARLAAEHGPFDIVIDDGSHRNDHVLTSFDALFPHVRDGGLYVIEDLQSSYWTRFGGTPDGTGATTVSKLKTLIDGLHHQEHRLGSTAVERNVTELHFYHNIAFIRKEVNDECGPAWLRRFGIDPR
;
A
#
# COMPACT_ATOMS: atom_id res chain seq x y z
N MET A 1 -17.23 3.77 0.71
CA MET A 1 -17.02 3.63 -0.75
C MET A 1 -17.70 2.35 -1.22
N SER A 2 -18.39 2.36 -2.35
CA SER A 2 -19.11 1.16 -2.86
C SER A 2 -18.12 0.10 -3.35
N SER A 3 -18.51 -1.18 -3.34
CA SER A 3 -17.69 -2.26 -3.92
C SER A 3 -17.40 -2.05 -5.41
N GLU A 4 -18.15 -1.17 -6.07
CA GLU A 4 -17.97 -0.82 -7.49
C GLU A 4 -16.68 -0.03 -7.74
N HIS A 5 -16.22 0.78 -6.79
CA HIS A 5 -14.96 1.50 -6.93
C HIS A 5 -13.76 0.56 -7.01
N PHE A 6 -13.78 -0.48 -6.16
CA PHE A 6 -12.73 -1.51 -6.16
C PHE A 6 -12.78 -2.37 -7.44
N LYS A 7 -13.96 -2.58 -8.02
CA LYS A 7 -14.08 -3.30 -9.31
C LYS A 7 -13.43 -2.54 -10.47
N ALA A 8 -13.36 -1.21 -10.41
CA ALA A 8 -12.72 -0.39 -11.43
C ALA A 8 -11.19 -0.29 -11.24
N VAL A 9 -10.69 -0.27 -10.00
CA VAL A 9 -9.27 -0.01 -9.74
C VAL A 9 -8.35 -1.14 -10.20
N GLU A 10 -8.76 -2.40 -9.97
CA GLU A 10 -7.93 -3.56 -10.28
C GLU A 10 -7.64 -3.71 -11.79
N PRO A 11 -8.63 -3.62 -12.70
CA PRO A 11 -8.35 -3.62 -14.14
C PRO A 11 -7.50 -2.42 -14.58
N LEU A 12 -7.69 -1.23 -14.00
CA LEU A 12 -6.88 -0.04 -14.33
C LEU A 12 -5.40 -0.23 -13.93
N VAL A 13 -5.15 -0.81 -12.75
CA VAL A 13 -3.80 -1.16 -12.28
C VAL A 13 -3.13 -2.17 -13.20
N ALA A 14 -3.89 -3.19 -13.64
CA ALA A 14 -3.38 -4.27 -14.49
C ALA A 14 -2.90 -3.76 -15.85
N VAL A 15 -3.59 -2.79 -16.46
CA VAL A 15 -3.25 -2.25 -17.79
C VAL A 15 -2.34 -1.02 -17.76
N ALA A 16 -2.05 -0.45 -16.59
CA ALA A 16 -1.31 0.81 -16.49
C ALA A 16 0.14 0.75 -16.99
N ALA A 17 0.74 -0.44 -17.04
CA ALA A 17 2.06 -0.68 -17.65
C ALA A 17 1.99 -0.99 -19.16
N GLY A 18 0.79 -1.20 -19.69
CA GLY A 18 0.55 -1.62 -21.07
C GLY A 18 0.48 -0.48 -22.08
N SER A 19 0.02 -0.84 -23.27
CA SER A 19 -0.22 0.08 -24.37
C SER A 19 -1.42 0.99 -24.10
N GLU A 20 -1.56 2.06 -24.88
CA GLU A 20 -2.76 2.91 -24.83
C GLU A 20 -4.03 2.13 -25.19
N ALA A 21 -3.93 1.16 -26.11
CA ALA A 21 -5.05 0.31 -26.49
C ALA A 21 -5.53 -0.55 -25.31
N ASP A 22 -4.62 -1.06 -24.48
CA ASP A 22 -4.97 -1.85 -23.29
C ASP A 22 -5.74 -1.00 -22.27
N VAL A 23 -5.28 0.24 -22.04
CA VAL A 23 -5.97 1.21 -21.16
C VAL A 23 -7.37 1.50 -21.68
N PHE A 24 -7.52 1.74 -22.99
CA PHE A 24 -8.82 2.02 -23.58
C PHE A 24 -9.77 0.83 -23.48
N ALA A 25 -9.28 -0.38 -23.76
CA ALA A 25 -10.09 -1.59 -23.66
C ALA A 25 -10.59 -1.84 -22.22
N ALA A 26 -9.75 -1.58 -21.21
CA ALA A 26 -10.18 -1.67 -19.81
C ALA A 26 -11.26 -0.64 -19.48
N VAL A 27 -11.12 0.60 -19.94
CA VAL A 27 -12.10 1.66 -19.69
C VAL A 27 -13.39 1.46 -20.48
N ASP A 28 -13.34 0.85 -21.67
CA ASP A 28 -14.54 0.43 -22.40
C ASP A 28 -15.34 -0.64 -21.60
N GLN A 29 -14.67 -1.52 -20.85
CA GLN A 29 -15.33 -2.52 -19.99
C GLN A 29 -15.87 -1.94 -18.68
N ILE A 30 -15.12 -1.04 -18.05
CA ILE A 30 -15.51 -0.39 -16.78
C ILE A 30 -16.60 0.66 -17.02
N GLY A 31 -16.53 1.38 -18.15
CA GLY A 31 -17.25 2.62 -18.38
C GLY A 31 -16.44 3.84 -17.95
N PHE A 32 -16.42 4.89 -18.79
CA PHE A 32 -15.60 6.08 -18.53
C PHE A 32 -16.00 6.85 -17.28
N ALA A 33 -17.29 6.90 -16.95
CA ALA A 33 -17.76 7.58 -15.74
C ALA A 33 -17.16 6.93 -14.48
N ASP A 34 -17.20 5.60 -14.40
CA ASP A 34 -16.71 4.85 -13.25
C ASP A 34 -15.18 4.84 -13.20
N ALA A 35 -14.51 4.73 -14.35
CA ALA A 35 -13.05 4.87 -14.43
C ALA A 35 -12.59 6.27 -14.00
N ALA A 36 -13.28 7.34 -14.44
CA ALA A 36 -12.97 8.71 -14.04
C ALA A 36 -13.20 8.92 -12.54
N ALA A 37 -14.32 8.44 -12.00
CA ALA A 37 -14.58 8.49 -10.56
C ALA A 37 -13.50 7.76 -9.76
N CYS A 38 -13.09 6.58 -10.22
CA CYS A 38 -11.97 5.81 -9.67
C CYS A 38 -10.67 6.63 -9.60
N LEU A 39 -10.26 7.18 -10.74
CA LEU A 39 -9.02 7.94 -10.86
C LEU A 39 -9.05 9.24 -10.04
N PHE A 40 -10.19 9.95 -9.99
CA PHE A 40 -10.28 11.19 -9.20
C PHE A 40 -10.24 10.91 -7.70
N THR A 41 -10.87 9.84 -7.21
CA THR A 41 -10.77 9.47 -5.79
C THR A 41 -9.34 9.06 -5.42
N GLU A 42 -8.68 8.24 -6.24
CA GLU A 42 -7.28 7.88 -6.01
C GLU A 42 -6.37 9.12 -6.04
N TRP A 43 -6.62 10.06 -6.96
CA TRP A 43 -5.83 11.29 -7.04
C TRP A 43 -6.04 12.17 -5.80
N ALA A 44 -7.29 12.31 -5.34
CA ALA A 44 -7.61 13.05 -4.12
C ALA A 44 -6.95 12.43 -2.89
N ASP A 45 -7.01 11.11 -2.74
CA ASP A 45 -6.39 10.37 -1.65
C ASP A 45 -4.86 10.62 -1.60
N ARG A 46 -4.20 10.55 -2.75
CA ARG A 46 -2.74 10.76 -2.86
C ARG A 46 -2.29 12.21 -2.79
N CYS A 47 -3.20 13.18 -2.93
CA CYS A 47 -2.85 14.59 -2.91
C CYS A 47 -2.03 14.92 -1.66
N ALA A 48 -0.95 15.69 -1.84
CA ALA A 48 -0.12 16.08 -0.71
C ALA A 48 -0.95 16.94 0.26
N PRO A 49 -0.83 16.74 1.59
CA PRO A 49 -1.49 17.60 2.56
C PRO A 49 -1.09 19.06 2.34
N LEU A 50 -2.09 19.92 2.12
CA LEU A 50 -1.90 21.35 1.93
C LEU A 50 -3.09 22.09 2.53
N SER A 51 -2.81 22.95 3.52
CA SER A 51 -3.75 23.96 3.98
C SER A 51 -3.37 25.32 3.40
N LEU A 52 -4.38 26.05 2.95
CA LEU A 52 -4.27 27.43 2.49
C LEU A 52 -5.08 28.34 3.42
N PRO A 53 -4.70 29.63 3.57
CA PRO A 53 -5.44 30.55 4.43
C PRO A 53 -6.85 30.86 3.91
N GLU A 54 -7.06 30.78 2.59
CA GLU A 54 -8.33 31.00 1.90
C GLU A 54 -8.62 29.83 0.97
N GLU A 55 -9.90 29.66 0.61
CA GLU A 55 -10.31 28.65 -0.36
C GLU A 55 -9.79 28.96 -1.77
N LEU A 56 -9.21 27.96 -2.40
CA LEU A 56 -8.71 28.02 -3.77
C LEU A 56 -9.13 26.76 -4.51
N ALA A 57 -9.90 26.94 -5.58
CA ALA A 57 -10.35 25.84 -6.42
C ALA A 57 -9.45 25.65 -7.64
N LEU A 58 -9.04 24.42 -7.89
CA LEU A 58 -8.49 23.97 -9.15
C LEU A 58 -9.55 23.18 -9.92
N HIS A 59 -9.71 23.46 -11.20
CA HIS A 59 -10.52 22.66 -12.11
C HIS A 59 -9.63 21.59 -12.75
N VAL A 60 -9.94 20.31 -12.53
CA VAL A 60 -9.28 19.20 -13.20
C VAL A 60 -10.20 18.67 -14.29
N ARG A 61 -9.69 18.61 -15.53
CA ARG A 61 -10.37 18.06 -16.69
C ARG A 61 -9.66 16.78 -17.15
N LEU A 62 -10.40 15.68 -17.20
CA LEU A 62 -9.96 14.39 -17.71
C LEU A 62 -10.56 14.17 -19.10
N ASP A 63 -9.70 14.06 -20.11
CA ASP A 63 -10.12 13.84 -21.50
C ASP A 63 -9.96 12.36 -21.91
N TRP A 64 -10.96 11.80 -22.59
CA TRP A 64 -10.92 10.47 -23.19
C TRP A 64 -11.67 10.46 -24.52
N ARG A 65 -10.95 10.23 -25.63
CA ARG A 65 -11.50 10.34 -26.99
C ARG A 65 -12.18 11.72 -27.17
N ASP A 66 -13.46 11.72 -27.50
CA ASP A 66 -14.28 12.93 -27.69
C ASP A 66 -15.07 13.33 -26.42
N GLU A 67 -14.89 12.61 -25.31
CA GLU A 67 -15.56 12.86 -24.03
C GLU A 67 -14.62 13.49 -22.99
N SER A 68 -15.22 14.17 -22.02
CA SER A 68 -14.50 14.68 -20.85
C SER A 68 -15.29 14.51 -19.56
N ARG A 69 -14.55 14.46 -18.45
CA ARG A 69 -15.09 14.55 -17.08
C ARG A 69 -14.34 15.63 -16.32
N ASP A 70 -15.09 16.40 -15.55
CA ASP A 70 -14.58 17.54 -14.80
C ASP A 70 -14.69 17.28 -13.30
N HIS A 71 -13.72 17.77 -12.54
CA HIS A 71 -13.67 17.66 -11.09
C HIS A 71 -13.08 18.94 -10.48
N GLY A 72 -13.63 19.40 -9.36
CA GLY A 72 -13.08 20.48 -8.57
C GLY A 72 -12.21 19.94 -7.44
N PHE A 73 -11.01 20.48 -7.28
CA PHE A 73 -10.14 20.27 -6.11
C PHE A 73 -10.03 21.59 -5.36
N VAL A 74 -10.67 21.69 -4.20
CA VAL A 74 -10.73 22.91 -3.39
C VAL A 74 -9.81 22.76 -2.19
N PHE A 75 -8.81 23.63 -2.11
CA PHE A 75 -7.85 23.72 -1.02
C PHE A 75 -8.21 24.89 -0.12
N GLY A 76 -8.26 24.69 1.19
CA GLY A 76 -8.56 25.75 2.15
C GLY A 76 -7.93 25.48 3.52
N PRO A 77 -8.40 26.17 4.57
CA PRO A 77 -7.84 26.01 5.92
C PRO A 77 -7.98 24.59 6.46
N ALA A 78 -9.09 23.93 6.13
CA ALA A 78 -9.41 22.56 6.53
C ALA A 78 -8.70 21.48 5.68
N GLY A 79 -7.86 21.87 4.71
CA GLY A 79 -7.20 20.97 3.78
C GLY A 79 -7.87 20.94 2.41
N MET A 80 -7.78 19.79 1.73
CA MET A 80 -8.28 19.62 0.36
C MET A 80 -9.57 18.79 0.33
N THR A 81 -10.52 19.22 -0.48
CA THR A 81 -11.73 18.46 -0.83
C THR A 81 -11.85 18.32 -2.35
N ALA A 82 -12.41 17.20 -2.81
CA ALA A 82 -12.62 16.94 -4.23
C ALA A 82 -14.11 16.69 -4.50
N THR A 83 -14.67 17.36 -5.52
CA THR A 83 -16.09 17.25 -5.89
C THR A 83 -16.29 17.11 -7.40
N PRO A 84 -17.21 16.23 -7.86
CA PRO A 84 -17.52 16.11 -9.28
C PRO A 84 -18.05 17.42 -9.89
N GLY A 85 -17.62 17.71 -11.12
CA GLY A 85 -18.06 18.86 -11.91
C GLY A 85 -17.05 20.01 -11.92
N VAL A 86 -17.43 21.09 -12.62
CA VAL A 86 -16.62 22.31 -12.71
C VAL A 86 -16.87 23.15 -11.44
N PRO A 87 -15.83 23.55 -10.69
CA PRO A 87 -16.01 24.41 -9.52
C PRO A 87 -16.46 25.82 -9.95
N ALA A 88 -17.26 26.48 -9.10
CA ALA A 88 -17.88 27.77 -9.43
C ALA A 88 -16.87 28.89 -9.75
N ALA A 89 -15.68 28.87 -9.14
CA ALA A 89 -14.62 29.86 -9.33
C ALA A 89 -13.23 29.21 -9.31
N ALA A 90 -12.87 28.46 -10.36
CA ALA A 90 -11.52 27.92 -10.48
C ALA A 90 -10.48 29.01 -10.74
N ALA A 91 -9.38 28.96 -9.99
CA ALA A 91 -8.21 29.82 -10.16
C ALA A 91 -7.26 29.31 -11.24
N ALA A 92 -7.30 28.01 -11.53
CA ALA A 92 -6.57 27.39 -12.63
C ALA A 92 -7.25 26.08 -13.08
N ARG A 93 -6.92 25.67 -14.30
CA ARG A 93 -7.33 24.41 -14.91
C ARG A 93 -6.12 23.52 -15.17
N VAL A 94 -6.23 22.27 -14.72
CA VAL A 94 -5.31 21.17 -15.02
C VAL A 94 -6.00 20.21 -15.98
N GLY A 95 -5.50 20.08 -17.21
CA GLY A 95 -6.03 19.13 -18.20
C GLY A 95 -5.11 17.92 -18.36
N ILE A 96 -5.67 16.72 -18.34
CA ILE A 96 -4.91 15.46 -18.49
C ILE A 96 -5.73 14.44 -19.28
N SER A 97 -5.07 13.68 -20.16
CA SER A 97 -5.72 12.55 -20.84
C SER A 97 -5.87 11.35 -19.91
N LEU A 98 -6.87 10.50 -20.14
CA LEU A 98 -7.08 9.25 -19.41
C LEU A 98 -5.80 8.40 -19.26
N VAL A 99 -5.08 8.17 -20.35
CA VAL A 99 -3.86 7.33 -20.35
C VAL A 99 -2.78 7.92 -19.45
N HIS A 100 -2.56 9.23 -19.54
CA HIS A 100 -1.60 9.91 -18.67
C HIS A 100 -2.00 9.88 -17.21
N LEU A 101 -3.30 9.99 -16.87
CA LEU A 101 -3.74 9.89 -15.48
C LEU A 101 -3.61 8.47 -14.94
N VAL A 102 -4.00 7.45 -15.71
CA VAL A 102 -3.80 6.04 -15.36
C VAL A 102 -2.32 5.75 -15.11
N ARG A 103 -1.42 6.23 -15.98
CA ARG A 103 0.03 6.07 -15.79
C ARG A 103 0.59 6.88 -14.63
N LEU A 104 0.05 8.07 -14.37
CA LEU A 104 0.46 8.91 -13.24
C LEU A 104 0.13 8.23 -11.90
N LEU A 105 -1.02 7.56 -11.79
CA LEU A 105 -1.45 6.93 -10.56
C LEU A 105 -0.96 5.47 -10.45
N PHE A 106 -1.09 4.68 -11.51
CA PHE A 106 -0.88 3.23 -11.47
C PHE A 106 0.23 2.74 -12.40
N GLY A 107 0.89 3.62 -13.15
CA GLY A 107 2.02 3.22 -14.00
C GLY A 107 3.27 2.89 -13.16
N PRO A 108 4.18 2.03 -13.67
CA PRO A 108 5.54 1.92 -13.13
C PRO A 108 6.27 3.26 -13.19
N ALA A 109 7.32 3.44 -12.37
CA ALA A 109 8.01 4.73 -12.19
C ALA A 109 8.34 5.46 -13.51
N HIS A 110 8.95 4.77 -14.48
CA HIS A 110 9.31 5.38 -15.76
C HIS A 110 8.10 5.92 -16.55
N LEU A 111 6.94 5.26 -16.49
CA LEU A 111 5.72 5.76 -17.12
C LEU A 111 5.08 6.90 -16.32
N ARG A 112 5.15 6.85 -14.99
CA ARG A 112 4.69 7.93 -14.10
C ARG A 112 5.41 9.25 -14.37
N GLU A 113 6.73 9.18 -14.58
CA GLU A 113 7.58 10.32 -14.96
C GLU A 113 7.26 10.85 -16.37
N SER A 114 6.87 9.96 -17.27
CA SER A 114 6.48 10.31 -18.64
C SER A 114 5.07 10.92 -18.74
N ALA A 115 4.24 10.85 -17.69
CA ALA A 115 2.90 11.44 -17.72
C ALA A 115 2.96 12.96 -17.98
N ARG A 116 1.99 13.48 -18.74
CA ARG A 116 1.91 14.89 -19.13
C ARG A 116 0.53 15.45 -18.80
N TRP A 117 0.50 16.72 -18.46
CA TRP A 117 -0.71 17.50 -18.21
C TRP A 117 -0.50 18.93 -18.73
N THR A 118 -1.60 19.64 -18.88
CA THR A 118 -1.61 21.07 -19.13
C THR A 118 -1.97 21.81 -17.85
N HIS A 119 -1.46 23.03 -17.68
CA HIS A 119 -1.84 23.93 -16.60
C HIS A 119 -2.11 25.32 -17.20
N ARG A 120 -3.30 25.86 -16.91
CA ARG A 120 -3.75 27.18 -17.37
C ARG A 120 -4.31 27.93 -16.17
N MET A 121 -3.81 29.14 -15.91
CA MET A 121 -4.48 30.03 -14.94
C MET A 121 -5.82 30.49 -15.50
N LEU A 122 -6.78 30.77 -14.61
CA LEU A 122 -8.10 31.27 -14.96
C LEU A 122 -8.35 32.62 -14.28
N PRO A 123 -8.85 33.65 -15.01
CA PRO A 123 -9.01 33.67 -16.46
C PRO A 123 -7.65 33.55 -17.18
N GLU A 124 -7.63 33.02 -18.41
CA GLU A 124 -6.38 32.73 -19.16
C GLU A 124 -5.54 33.97 -19.48
N ASN A 125 -6.11 35.17 -19.30
CA ASN A 125 -5.46 36.45 -19.54
C ASN A 125 -5.73 37.40 -18.36
N PRO A 126 -5.12 37.17 -17.18
CA PRO A 126 -5.24 38.12 -16.09
C PRO A 126 -4.61 39.44 -16.54
N GLU A 127 -5.25 40.58 -16.27
CA GLU A 127 -4.64 41.89 -16.53
C GLU A 127 -3.31 41.96 -15.78
N LEU A 128 -2.19 41.78 -16.50
CA LEU A 128 -0.87 41.89 -15.92
C LEU A 128 -0.60 43.38 -15.67
N PRO A 129 -0.03 43.73 -14.51
CA PRO A 129 0.39 45.11 -14.28
C PRO A 129 1.35 45.56 -15.40
N GLY A 130 1.17 46.80 -15.86
CA GLY A 130 1.91 47.36 -17.00
C GLY A 130 3.43 47.27 -16.82
N ARG A 131 4.20 47.34 -17.93
CA ARG A 131 5.66 47.17 -17.95
C ARG A 131 6.44 48.03 -16.93
N ASP A 132 5.85 49.14 -16.50
CA ASP A 132 6.44 50.11 -15.57
C ASP A 132 6.06 49.87 -14.09
N ALA A 133 5.21 48.89 -13.79
CA ALA A 133 4.89 48.52 -12.42
C ALA A 133 6.11 47.85 -11.76
N PRO A 134 6.40 48.16 -10.48
CA PRO A 134 7.50 47.54 -9.78
C PRO A 134 7.38 46.01 -9.82
N ARG A 135 8.49 45.30 -10.11
CA ARG A 135 8.56 43.82 -10.18
C ARG A 135 8.31 43.11 -8.84
N LEU A 136 7.92 43.85 -7.81
CA LEU A 136 7.48 43.27 -6.55
C LEU A 136 6.12 42.64 -6.80
N THR A 137 6.05 41.32 -6.66
CA THR A 137 4.76 40.61 -6.59
C THR A 137 3.92 41.28 -5.50
N PRO A 138 2.72 41.80 -5.83
CA PRO A 138 1.82 42.34 -4.82
C PRO A 138 1.56 41.30 -3.73
N ASP A 139 1.33 41.72 -2.49
CA ASP A 139 1.00 40.80 -1.39
C ASP A 139 -0.24 39.92 -1.70
N ASN A 140 -1.09 40.37 -2.64
CA ASN A 140 -2.30 39.68 -3.11
C ASN A 140 -2.11 38.94 -4.46
N ASP A 141 -0.88 38.61 -4.84
CA ASP A 141 -0.64 37.83 -6.06
C ASP A 141 -1.23 36.40 -5.94
N PRO A 142 -2.16 35.98 -6.81
CA PRO A 142 -2.76 34.65 -6.74
C PRO A 142 -1.83 33.54 -7.23
N ARG A 143 -0.71 33.87 -7.89
CA ARG A 143 0.18 32.86 -8.51
C ARG A 143 0.83 31.91 -7.49
N PRO A 144 1.40 32.37 -6.36
CA PRO A 144 1.98 31.46 -5.37
C PRO A 144 0.99 30.44 -4.79
N PRO A 145 -0.21 30.80 -4.31
CA PRO A 145 -1.16 29.80 -3.78
C PRO A 145 -1.68 28.85 -4.88
N ILE A 146 -1.91 29.33 -6.12
CA ILE A 146 -2.24 28.45 -7.26
C ILE A 146 -1.12 27.45 -7.52
N GLY A 147 0.13 27.92 -7.53
CA GLY A 147 1.30 27.09 -7.72
C GLY A 147 1.44 26.01 -6.64
N ARG A 148 1.23 26.36 -5.37
CA ARG A 148 1.25 25.41 -4.24
C ARG A 148 0.15 24.36 -4.35
N ALA A 149 -1.09 24.77 -4.64
CA ALA A 149 -2.21 23.84 -4.84
C ALA A 149 -1.94 22.88 -6.01
N THR A 150 -1.42 23.40 -7.11
CA THR A 150 -1.05 22.60 -8.30
C THR A 150 0.08 21.63 -7.98
N GLN A 151 1.09 22.05 -7.23
CA GLN A 151 2.17 21.18 -6.76
C GLN A 151 1.65 20.09 -5.82
N ALA A 152 0.72 20.39 -4.91
CA ALA A 152 0.12 19.40 -4.03
C ALA A 152 -0.66 18.34 -4.81
N LEU A 153 -1.43 18.76 -5.82
CA LEU A 153 -2.15 17.88 -6.72
C LEU A 153 -1.20 16.99 -7.54
N LEU A 154 -0.12 17.55 -8.10
CA LEU A 154 0.82 16.82 -8.96
C LEU A 154 1.90 16.05 -8.18
N GLY A 155 1.99 16.30 -6.87
CA GLY A 155 2.90 15.63 -5.94
C GLY A 155 2.70 14.13 -5.88
N VAL A 156 1.55 13.61 -6.35
CA VAL A 156 1.25 12.17 -6.49
C VAL A 156 2.26 11.41 -7.36
N ARG A 157 3.08 12.13 -8.15
CA ARG A 157 4.22 11.55 -8.87
C ARG A 157 5.32 11.03 -7.95
N GLN A 158 5.48 11.61 -6.76
CA GLN A 158 6.53 11.29 -5.80
C GLN A 158 6.13 10.12 -4.90
N ALA A 159 7.11 9.33 -4.49
CA ALA A 159 6.91 8.19 -3.62
C ALA A 159 7.31 8.57 -2.16
N PRO A 160 6.36 8.63 -1.20
CA PRO A 160 6.63 9.10 0.16
C PRO A 160 7.43 8.09 1.01
N ALA A 161 8.22 8.53 1.99
CA ALA A 161 8.92 7.61 2.90
C ALA A 161 7.93 6.94 3.87
N LEU A 162 8.23 5.72 4.35
CA LEU A 162 7.32 5.01 5.27
C LEU A 162 7.20 5.72 6.62
N GLU A 163 8.28 6.34 7.09
CA GLU A 163 8.31 7.15 8.30
C GLU A 163 7.32 8.32 8.21
N ASP A 164 7.33 9.04 7.09
CA ASP A 164 6.40 10.15 6.85
C ASP A 164 4.95 9.66 6.82
N LEU A 165 4.70 8.50 6.20
CA LEU A 165 3.38 7.90 6.14
C LEU A 165 2.89 7.41 7.51
N ALA A 166 3.76 6.79 8.30
CA ALA A 166 3.42 6.34 9.65
C ALA A 166 3.00 7.53 10.52
N VAL A 167 3.73 8.64 10.45
CA VAL A 167 3.36 9.89 11.14
C VAL A 167 2.05 10.46 10.59
N ARG A 168 1.91 10.53 9.26
CA ARG A 168 0.73 11.10 8.60
C ARG A 168 -0.56 10.36 8.98
N PHE A 169 -0.52 9.03 9.05
CA PHE A 169 -1.69 8.19 9.28
C PHE A 169 -1.80 7.66 10.71
N GLY A 170 -0.92 8.08 11.61
CA GLY A 170 -0.96 7.69 13.02
C GLY A 170 -0.73 6.19 13.25
N SER A 171 0.11 5.56 12.43
CA SER A 171 0.57 4.19 12.66
C SER A 171 1.75 4.20 13.63
N ASP A 172 1.73 3.30 14.61
CA ASP A 172 2.76 3.15 15.65
C ASP A 172 4.03 2.41 15.17
N LYS A 173 4.06 1.98 13.90
CA LYS A 173 5.20 1.32 13.27
C LYS A 173 6.48 2.19 13.23
N TRP A 174 6.41 3.47 13.61
CA TRP A 174 7.57 4.36 13.76
C TRP A 174 7.42 5.40 14.89
N GLY A 175 8.55 5.77 15.51
CA GLY A 175 8.72 7.02 16.25
C GLY A 175 8.28 7.00 17.72
N SER A 176 7.71 5.90 18.20
CA SER A 176 7.28 5.77 19.60
C SER A 176 7.58 4.37 20.17
N ALA A 177 6.59 3.47 20.12
CA ALA A 177 6.70 2.10 20.61
C ALA A 177 7.59 1.24 19.69
N HIS A 178 7.59 1.52 18.38
CA HIS A 178 8.28 0.72 17.38
C HIS A 178 9.13 1.55 16.40
N TRP A 179 10.04 0.85 15.72
CA TRP A 179 10.98 1.39 14.73
C TRP A 179 11.03 0.48 13.49
N TYR A 180 9.87 -0.01 13.03
CA TYR A 180 9.76 -1.03 11.99
C TYR A 180 9.92 -0.48 10.59
N THR A 181 9.54 0.79 10.34
CA THR A 181 9.52 1.36 8.99
C THR A 181 10.84 1.28 8.20
N PRO A 182 12.05 1.38 8.78
CA PRO A 182 13.29 1.20 8.01
C PRO A 182 13.48 -0.25 7.55
N HIS A 183 13.04 -1.22 8.36
CA HIS A 183 13.08 -2.65 8.01
C HIS A 183 12.06 -2.95 6.92
N TYR A 184 10.86 -2.40 7.02
CA TYR A 184 9.87 -2.45 5.95
C TYR A 184 10.40 -1.83 4.66
N ALA A 185 10.98 -0.64 4.71
CA ALA A 185 11.51 0.03 3.51
C ALA A 185 12.59 -0.81 2.82
N ARG A 186 13.44 -1.50 3.60
CA ARG A 186 14.46 -2.41 3.07
C ARG A 186 13.85 -3.61 2.35
N HIS A 187 12.86 -4.27 2.94
CA HIS A 187 12.29 -5.52 2.42
C HIS A 187 11.21 -5.30 1.36
N PHE A 188 10.47 -4.20 1.45
CA PHE A 188 9.38 -3.87 0.52
C PHE A 188 9.84 -2.99 -0.65
N GLY A 189 11.02 -2.37 -0.56
CA GLY A 189 11.59 -1.53 -1.62
C GLY A 189 11.56 -2.17 -3.01
N PRO A 190 11.97 -3.43 -3.19
CA PRO A 190 11.91 -4.12 -4.49
C PRO A 190 10.50 -4.30 -5.06
N TRP A 191 9.48 -4.30 -4.20
CA TRP A 191 8.08 -4.52 -4.56
C TRP A 191 7.31 -3.22 -4.81
N ARG A 192 7.95 -2.07 -4.59
CA ARG A 192 7.26 -0.78 -4.47
C ARG A 192 6.41 -0.42 -5.69
N ASP A 193 6.97 -0.61 -6.89
CA ASP A 193 6.29 -0.34 -8.15
C ASP A 193 5.64 -1.60 -8.77
N GLU A 194 5.56 -2.71 -8.03
CA GLU A 194 4.83 -3.90 -8.43
C GLU A 194 3.34 -3.78 -8.07
N PRO A 195 2.42 -4.41 -8.82
CA PRO A 195 0.99 -4.41 -8.52
C PRO A 195 0.69 -5.37 -7.36
N VAL A 196 1.22 -5.07 -6.18
CA VAL A 196 1.22 -6.01 -5.06
C VAL A 196 -0.17 -6.27 -4.48
N ARG A 197 -0.42 -7.47 -3.99
CA ARG A 197 -1.56 -7.82 -3.13
C ARG A 197 -1.03 -8.01 -1.72
N LEU A 198 -1.30 -7.05 -0.84
CA LEU A 198 -0.84 -7.06 0.55
C LEU A 198 -2.00 -7.39 1.48
N LEU A 199 -1.86 -8.40 2.31
CA LEU A 199 -2.77 -8.71 3.41
C LEU A 199 -2.13 -8.30 4.75
N GLU A 200 -2.84 -7.54 5.58
CA GLU A 200 -2.49 -7.28 6.97
C GLU A 200 -3.59 -7.83 7.89
N ILE A 201 -3.19 -8.66 8.85
CA ILE A 201 -4.02 -9.09 9.98
C ILE A 201 -3.79 -8.07 11.10
N GLY A 202 -4.89 -7.53 11.64
CA GLY A 202 -4.87 -6.44 12.61
C GLY A 202 -4.99 -5.09 11.90
N ILE A 203 -6.18 -4.51 11.92
CA ILE A 203 -6.41 -3.17 11.34
C ILE A 203 -6.15 -2.08 12.39
N GLY A 204 -6.23 -2.42 13.68
CA GLY A 204 -5.96 -1.52 14.80
C GLY A 204 -7.22 -0.88 15.41
N GLY A 205 -7.04 -0.03 16.41
CA GLY A 205 -8.15 0.63 17.12
C GLY A 205 -9.02 -0.28 17.99
N PHE A 206 -8.72 -1.58 18.08
CA PHE A 206 -9.40 -2.54 18.96
C PHE A 206 -10.94 -2.52 18.79
N GLY A 207 -11.70 -2.23 19.83
CA GLY A 207 -13.16 -2.13 19.77
C GLY A 207 -13.70 -0.89 19.04
N ASP A 208 -12.84 0.06 18.68
CA ASP A 208 -13.26 1.28 17.97
C ASP A 208 -13.54 1.00 16.49
N SER A 209 -14.82 0.93 16.15
CA SER A 209 -15.28 0.78 14.76
C SER A 209 -15.02 2.01 13.88
N GLY A 210 -14.71 3.16 14.49
CA GLY A 210 -14.37 4.41 13.82
C GLY A 210 -12.89 4.58 13.49
N TYR A 211 -12.02 3.67 13.94
CA TYR A 211 -10.60 3.74 13.61
C TYR A 211 -10.37 3.54 12.11
N GLU A 212 -9.58 4.44 11.52
CA GLU A 212 -9.40 4.54 10.06
C GLU A 212 -8.27 3.65 9.52
N GLY A 213 -7.61 2.82 10.33
CA GLY A 213 -6.64 1.84 9.83
C GLY A 213 -5.34 2.46 9.30
N GLY A 214 -4.57 3.10 10.18
CA GLY A 214 -3.41 3.92 9.78
C GLY A 214 -2.35 3.16 8.96
N SER A 215 -2.09 1.89 9.29
CA SER A 215 -1.16 1.04 8.52
C SER A 215 -1.69 0.72 7.12
N LEU A 216 -2.99 0.46 6.95
CA LEU A 216 -3.59 0.19 5.64
C LEU A 216 -3.45 1.38 4.70
N HIS A 217 -3.66 2.60 5.21
CA HIS A 217 -3.38 3.82 4.44
C HIS A 217 -1.89 3.92 4.11
N MET A 218 -1.01 3.67 5.07
CA MET A 218 0.44 3.65 4.81
C MET A 218 0.80 2.68 3.67
N TRP A 219 0.26 1.47 3.66
CA TRP A 219 0.50 0.50 2.59
C TRP A 219 -0.07 0.95 1.24
N GLN A 220 -1.29 1.49 1.22
CA GLN A 220 -1.90 2.03 0.00
C GLN A 220 -1.01 3.12 -0.60
N HIS A 221 -0.46 4.04 0.21
CA HIS A 221 0.40 5.11 -0.28
C HIS A 221 1.82 4.66 -0.62
N TYR A 222 2.36 3.66 0.09
CA TYR A 222 3.71 3.17 -0.17
C TYR A 222 3.79 2.38 -1.49
N PHE A 223 2.78 1.54 -1.76
CA PHE A 223 2.63 0.76 -2.97
C PHE A 223 1.64 1.43 -3.93
N PRO A 224 2.08 2.33 -4.84
CA PRO A 224 1.19 3.04 -5.78
C PRO A 224 0.38 2.13 -6.70
N ARG A 225 0.72 0.84 -6.81
CA ARG A 225 -0.01 -0.14 -7.62
C ARG A 225 -0.61 -1.26 -6.78
N GLY A 226 -0.45 -1.19 -5.45
CA GLY A 226 -0.85 -2.26 -4.55
C GLY A 226 -2.35 -2.27 -4.25
N LEU A 227 -2.90 -3.46 -4.03
CA LEU A 227 -4.21 -3.68 -3.41
C LEU A 227 -3.97 -4.11 -1.97
N VAL A 228 -4.65 -3.46 -1.03
CA VAL A 228 -4.46 -3.66 0.40
C VAL A 228 -5.69 -4.33 0.98
N PHE A 229 -5.49 -5.45 1.66
CA PHE A 229 -6.53 -6.23 2.31
C PHE A 229 -6.25 -6.22 3.82
N GLY A 230 -7.25 -5.88 4.63
CA GLY A 230 -7.15 -5.84 6.08
C GLY A 230 -8.12 -6.83 6.72
N VAL A 231 -7.67 -7.57 7.72
CA VAL A 231 -8.52 -8.48 8.52
C VAL A 231 -8.53 -8.02 9.97
N ASP A 232 -9.71 -7.92 10.57
CA ASP A 232 -9.85 -7.63 12.00
C ASP A 232 -11.02 -8.42 12.60
N ILE A 233 -10.93 -8.76 13.89
CA ILE A 233 -12.01 -9.46 14.60
C ILE A 233 -13.26 -8.58 14.73
N THR A 234 -13.05 -7.26 14.74
CA THR A 234 -14.09 -6.24 14.74
C THR A 234 -14.37 -5.72 13.33
N GLU A 235 -15.60 -5.29 13.08
CA GLU A 235 -15.91 -4.65 11.79
C GLU A 235 -15.26 -3.26 11.74
N LYS A 236 -14.41 -3.05 10.72
CA LYS A 236 -13.72 -1.77 10.47
C LYS A 236 -14.17 -1.16 9.16
N LYS A 237 -14.51 0.13 9.18
CA LYS A 237 -14.99 0.88 8.02
C LYS A 237 -13.92 1.80 7.44
N VAL A 238 -12.73 1.23 7.22
CA VAL A 238 -11.62 1.94 6.58
C VAL A 238 -12.01 2.30 5.15
N THR A 239 -11.82 3.57 4.78
CA THR A 239 -12.09 4.07 3.44
C THR A 239 -10.79 4.22 2.67
N GLY A 240 -10.74 3.72 1.44
CA GLY A 240 -9.60 3.88 0.56
C GLY A 240 -9.95 3.36 -0.83
N SER A 241 -9.35 3.93 -1.86
CA SER A 241 -9.58 3.51 -3.25
C SER A 241 -9.07 2.11 -3.55
N ARG A 242 -8.10 1.61 -2.76
CA ARG A 242 -7.48 0.29 -2.93
C ARG A 242 -7.44 -0.54 -1.64
N ILE A 243 -8.20 -0.15 -0.62
CA ILE A 243 -8.30 -0.87 0.65
C ILE A 243 -9.61 -1.67 0.69
N ARG A 244 -9.52 -2.94 1.10
CA ARG A 244 -10.67 -3.78 1.47
C ARG A 244 -10.48 -4.37 2.85
N THR A 245 -11.52 -4.30 3.67
CA THR A 245 -11.51 -4.84 5.03
C THR A 245 -12.44 -6.03 5.15
N PHE A 246 -12.07 -6.99 5.99
CA PHE A 246 -12.85 -8.19 6.28
C PHE A 246 -12.93 -8.37 7.78
N ARG A 247 -14.14 -8.66 8.26
CA ARG A 247 -14.32 -9.10 9.63
C ARG A 247 -14.07 -10.60 9.72
N GLY A 248 -13.12 -11.01 10.54
CA GLY A 248 -12.81 -12.42 10.76
C GLY A 248 -11.80 -12.64 11.89
N ASP A 249 -11.75 -13.87 12.38
CA ASP A 249 -10.79 -14.27 13.40
C ASP A 249 -9.53 -14.84 12.74
N GLN A 250 -8.35 -14.31 13.09
CA GLN A 250 -7.09 -14.86 12.57
C GLN A 250 -6.82 -16.29 13.06
N ASN A 251 -7.50 -16.72 14.13
CA ASN A 251 -7.42 -18.08 14.65
C ASN A 251 -8.44 -19.04 14.01
N ASP A 252 -9.17 -18.61 12.96
CA ASP A 252 -10.02 -19.45 12.12
C ASP A 252 -9.30 -19.77 10.79
N PRO A 253 -8.65 -20.94 10.68
CA PRO A 253 -7.90 -21.30 9.48
C PRO A 253 -8.81 -21.50 8.25
N GLU A 254 -10.07 -21.87 8.43
CA GLU A 254 -11.00 -22.01 7.30
C GLU A 254 -11.39 -20.66 6.73
N PHE A 255 -11.62 -19.66 7.60
CA PHE A 255 -11.82 -18.28 7.17
C PHE A 255 -10.61 -17.76 6.41
N LEU A 256 -9.40 -17.94 6.95
CA LEU A 256 -8.17 -17.49 6.31
C LEU A 256 -7.94 -18.16 4.94
N ALA A 257 -8.18 -19.47 4.83
CA ALA A 257 -8.07 -20.20 3.57
C ALA A 257 -9.08 -19.72 2.52
N ARG A 258 -10.34 -19.46 2.92
CA ARG A 258 -11.36 -18.90 2.02
C ARG A 258 -10.97 -17.51 1.53
N LEU A 259 -10.53 -16.64 2.44
CA LEU A 259 -10.08 -15.28 2.11
C LEU A 259 -8.91 -15.32 1.11
N ALA A 260 -7.93 -16.18 1.37
CA ALA A 260 -6.76 -16.32 0.53
C ALA A 260 -7.08 -16.95 -0.85
N ALA A 261 -8.06 -17.85 -0.91
CA ALA A 261 -8.55 -18.39 -2.18
C ALA A 261 -9.29 -17.33 -3.03
N GLU A 262 -10.02 -16.41 -2.40
CA GLU A 262 -10.79 -15.38 -3.11
C GLU A 262 -9.92 -14.17 -3.50
N HIS A 263 -8.95 -13.81 -2.66
CA HIS A 263 -8.20 -12.56 -2.81
C HIS A 263 -6.70 -12.72 -2.98
N GLY A 264 -6.17 -13.92 -2.81
CA GLY A 264 -4.76 -14.23 -3.07
C GLY A 264 -4.48 -14.67 -4.51
N PRO A 265 -3.28 -15.25 -4.77
CA PRO A 265 -2.18 -15.35 -3.82
C PRO A 265 -1.71 -13.96 -3.36
N PHE A 266 -1.20 -13.86 -2.13
CA PHE A 266 -0.69 -12.60 -1.60
C PHE A 266 0.81 -12.48 -1.87
N ASP A 267 1.24 -11.26 -2.16
CA ASP A 267 2.66 -10.96 -2.32
C ASP A 267 3.33 -10.73 -0.98
N ILE A 268 2.58 -10.13 -0.07
CA ILE A 268 3.00 -9.79 1.27
C ILE A 268 1.84 -10.13 2.21
N VAL A 269 2.13 -10.87 3.27
CA VAL A 269 1.24 -11.05 4.43
C VAL A 269 1.93 -10.45 5.65
N ILE A 270 1.22 -9.66 6.44
CA ILE A 270 1.68 -9.08 7.71
C ILE A 270 0.75 -9.57 8.82
N ASP A 271 1.31 -10.19 9.87
CA ASP A 271 0.59 -10.52 11.09
C ASP A 271 0.92 -9.50 12.18
N ASP A 272 -0.02 -8.57 12.40
CA ASP A 272 0.00 -7.51 13.41
C ASP A 272 -1.34 -7.55 14.22
N GLY A 273 -1.84 -8.77 14.45
CA GLY A 273 -3.18 -8.99 14.98
C GLY A 273 -3.27 -9.00 16.51
N SER A 274 -3.59 -10.16 17.07
CA SER A 274 -3.81 -10.33 18.52
C SER A 274 -2.52 -10.50 19.32
N HIS A 275 -1.43 -10.84 18.64
CA HIS A 275 -0.13 -11.26 19.19
C HIS A 275 -0.21 -12.45 20.15
N ARG A 276 -1.36 -13.14 20.24
CA ARG A 276 -1.45 -14.39 20.98
C ARG A 276 -0.68 -15.45 20.20
N ASN A 277 0.20 -16.19 20.90
CA ASN A 277 1.11 -17.12 20.25
C ASN A 277 0.36 -18.21 19.46
N ASP A 278 -0.70 -18.78 20.03
CA ASP A 278 -1.56 -19.74 19.35
C ASP A 278 -2.19 -19.16 18.07
N HIS A 279 -2.63 -17.90 18.11
CA HIS A 279 -3.23 -17.23 16.95
C HIS A 279 -2.21 -16.98 15.83
N VAL A 280 -1.01 -16.50 16.16
CA VAL A 280 0.07 -16.24 15.19
C VAL A 280 0.54 -17.54 14.53
N LEU A 281 0.60 -18.65 15.28
CA LEU A 281 0.93 -19.95 14.72
C LEU A 281 -0.16 -20.45 13.75
N THR A 282 -1.44 -20.31 14.13
CA THR A 282 -2.58 -20.68 13.28
C THR A 282 -2.61 -19.88 11.98
N SER A 283 -2.48 -18.56 12.04
CA SER A 283 -2.48 -17.70 10.86
C SER A 283 -1.28 -17.97 9.96
N PHE A 284 -0.09 -18.17 10.52
CA PHE A 284 1.10 -18.51 9.74
C PHE A 284 0.91 -19.82 8.98
N ASP A 285 0.49 -20.90 9.67
CA ASP A 285 0.30 -22.20 9.03
C ASP A 285 -0.84 -22.17 7.99
N ALA A 286 -1.86 -21.34 8.18
CA ALA A 286 -2.97 -21.18 7.25
C ALA A 286 -2.60 -20.32 6.01
N LEU A 287 -1.88 -19.22 6.18
CA LEU A 287 -1.66 -18.22 5.13
C LEU A 287 -0.31 -18.33 4.41
N PHE A 288 0.73 -18.89 5.04
CA PHE A 288 2.03 -19.05 4.39
C PHE A 288 1.95 -19.82 3.05
N PRO A 289 1.13 -20.89 2.91
CA PRO A 289 0.94 -21.55 1.61
C PRO A 289 0.34 -20.65 0.51
N HIS A 290 -0.37 -19.58 0.90
CA HIS A 290 -1.00 -18.62 -0.01
C HIS A 290 -0.17 -17.36 -0.28
N VAL A 291 1.01 -17.25 0.34
CA VAL A 291 2.02 -16.29 -0.11
C VAL A 291 2.58 -16.79 -1.45
N ARG A 292 2.70 -15.94 -2.45
CA ARG A 292 3.30 -16.34 -3.74
C ARG A 292 4.77 -16.70 -3.55
N ASP A 293 5.31 -17.43 -4.53
CA ASP A 293 6.76 -17.63 -4.59
C ASP A 293 7.48 -16.30 -4.83
N GLY A 294 8.58 -16.10 -4.12
CA GLY A 294 9.28 -14.83 -3.97
C GLY A 294 8.66 -13.90 -2.93
N GLY A 295 7.44 -14.13 -2.45
CA GLY A 295 6.71 -13.26 -1.53
C GLY A 295 7.25 -13.25 -0.10
N LEU A 296 6.63 -12.43 0.75
CA LEU A 296 7.02 -12.23 2.15
C LEU A 296 5.87 -12.53 3.11
N TYR A 297 6.19 -13.22 4.20
CA TYR A 297 5.37 -13.26 5.41
C TYR A 297 6.09 -12.47 6.50
N VAL A 298 5.40 -11.54 7.15
CA VAL A 298 5.94 -10.68 8.20
C VAL A 298 5.18 -10.93 9.49
N ILE A 299 5.88 -11.01 10.61
CA ILE A 299 5.29 -11.15 11.94
C ILE A 299 5.79 -10.00 12.81
N GLU A 300 4.87 -9.18 13.30
CA GLU A 300 5.14 -8.11 14.26
C GLU A 300 4.98 -8.58 15.72
N ASP A 301 5.48 -7.76 16.63
CA ASP A 301 5.34 -7.90 18.07
C ASP A 301 5.77 -9.24 18.70
N LEU A 302 6.97 -9.69 18.32
CA LEU A 302 7.57 -10.93 18.83
C LEU A 302 7.81 -10.95 20.34
N GLN A 303 7.85 -9.79 21.02
CA GLN A 303 7.96 -9.69 22.47
C GLN A 303 6.84 -10.44 23.21
N SER A 304 5.67 -10.58 22.58
CA SER A 304 4.53 -11.35 23.09
C SER A 304 4.86 -12.82 23.37
N SER A 305 5.88 -13.38 22.70
CA SER A 305 6.42 -14.72 22.98
C SER A 305 6.98 -14.86 24.39
N TYR A 306 7.36 -13.76 25.04
CA TYR A 306 7.92 -13.75 26.39
C TYR A 306 6.90 -13.45 27.49
N TRP A 307 5.63 -13.22 27.12
CA TRP A 307 4.59 -12.74 28.03
C TRP A 307 3.48 -13.77 28.20
N THR A 308 3.30 -14.26 29.43
CA THR A 308 2.29 -15.29 29.76
C THR A 308 0.86 -14.87 29.41
N ARG A 309 0.55 -13.57 29.46
CA ARG A 309 -0.76 -13.02 29.04
C ARG A 309 -1.12 -13.36 27.59
N PHE A 310 -0.13 -13.52 26.72
CA PHE A 310 -0.30 -13.84 25.30
C PHE A 310 0.00 -15.32 24.99
N GLY A 311 0.04 -16.18 26.00
CA GLY A 311 0.42 -17.59 25.85
C GLY A 311 1.93 -17.81 25.69
N GLY A 312 2.74 -16.78 25.95
CA GLY A 312 4.19 -16.84 25.92
C GLY A 312 4.82 -17.50 27.16
N THR A 313 6.13 -17.72 27.11
CA THR A 313 6.96 -18.17 28.23
C THR A 313 8.15 -17.24 28.42
N PRO A 314 8.64 -16.97 29.66
CA PRO A 314 9.74 -16.03 29.87
C PRO A 314 11.03 -16.32 29.08
N ASP A 315 11.24 -17.57 28.66
CA ASP A 315 12.38 -18.04 27.86
C ASP A 315 12.08 -18.19 26.35
N GLY A 316 10.84 -17.92 25.92
CA GLY A 316 10.42 -18.01 24.52
C GLY A 316 10.57 -19.43 23.95
N THR A 317 10.18 -20.43 24.75
CA THR A 317 10.19 -21.85 24.40
C THR A 317 8.75 -22.38 24.30
N GLY A 318 8.57 -23.66 23.96
CA GLY A 318 7.24 -24.26 23.81
C GLY A 318 6.51 -23.78 22.56
N ALA A 319 5.19 -23.62 22.65
CA ALA A 319 4.32 -23.20 21.55
C ALA A 319 4.26 -21.67 21.41
N THR A 320 5.42 -21.04 21.25
CA THR A 320 5.56 -19.58 21.06
C THR A 320 5.98 -19.23 19.64
N THR A 321 5.68 -18.01 19.21
CA THR A 321 6.07 -17.49 17.90
C THR A 321 7.60 -17.52 17.73
N VAL A 322 8.35 -17.06 18.72
CA VAL A 322 9.82 -17.15 18.71
C VAL A 322 10.31 -18.60 18.62
N SER A 323 9.67 -19.54 19.32
CA SER A 323 10.02 -20.96 19.24
C SER A 323 9.78 -21.53 17.84
N LYS A 324 8.64 -21.21 17.21
CA LYS A 324 8.36 -21.59 15.81
C LYS A 324 9.39 -21.00 14.85
N LEU A 325 9.77 -19.74 15.01
CA LEU A 325 10.78 -19.10 14.18
C LEU A 325 12.16 -19.77 14.35
N LYS A 326 12.52 -20.22 15.55
CA LYS A 326 13.73 -21.04 15.78
C LYS A 326 13.64 -22.36 15.00
N THR A 327 12.50 -23.04 15.03
CA THR A 327 12.29 -24.25 14.20
C THR A 327 12.42 -23.98 12.72
N LEU A 328 11.96 -22.82 12.22
CA LEU A 328 12.16 -22.44 10.81
C LEU A 328 13.64 -22.24 10.46
N ILE A 329 14.51 -21.86 11.41
CA ILE A 329 15.96 -21.81 11.17
C ILE A 329 16.51 -23.21 10.95
N ASP A 330 16.07 -24.20 11.74
CA ASP A 330 16.47 -25.59 11.51
C ASP A 330 15.93 -26.08 10.15
N GLY A 331 14.66 -25.80 9.87
CA GLY A 331 14.01 -26.17 8.61
C GLY A 331 14.58 -25.50 7.37
N LEU A 332 15.13 -24.29 7.48
CA LEU A 332 15.90 -23.65 6.40
C LEU A 332 17.06 -24.54 5.94
N HIS A 333 17.67 -25.27 6.87
CA HIS A 333 18.80 -26.17 6.62
C HIS A 333 18.36 -27.63 6.45
N HIS A 334 17.10 -27.90 6.08
CA HIS A 334 16.59 -29.26 6.09
C HIS A 334 17.29 -30.25 5.15
N GLN A 335 17.97 -29.74 4.11
CA GLN A 335 18.79 -30.54 3.20
C GLN A 335 20.12 -30.99 3.85
N GLU A 336 20.52 -30.38 4.96
CA GLU A 336 21.78 -30.65 5.67
C GLU A 336 21.62 -31.62 6.85
N HIS A 337 20.39 -32.02 7.18
CA HIS A 337 20.12 -32.91 8.30
C HIS A 337 19.08 -33.99 7.99
N ARG A 338 19.10 -35.09 8.75
CA ARG A 338 18.21 -36.24 8.55
C ARG A 338 16.82 -36.10 9.20
N LEU A 339 16.49 -34.96 9.80
CA LEU A 339 15.13 -34.70 10.26
C LEU A 339 14.25 -34.44 9.03
N GLY A 340 13.08 -35.08 8.94
CA GLY A 340 12.15 -34.83 7.83
C GLY A 340 11.75 -33.35 7.76
N SER A 341 11.42 -32.85 6.57
CA SER A 341 10.93 -31.48 6.41
C SER A 341 9.43 -31.42 6.16
N THR A 342 8.81 -30.34 6.62
CA THR A 342 7.44 -29.97 6.30
C THR A 342 7.34 -29.26 4.96
N ALA A 343 6.12 -29.06 4.45
CA ALA A 343 5.92 -28.26 3.24
C ALA A 343 6.35 -26.80 3.43
N VAL A 344 6.20 -26.25 4.64
CA VAL A 344 6.64 -24.89 4.98
C VAL A 344 8.16 -24.78 4.86
N GLU A 345 8.91 -25.69 5.48
CA GLU A 345 10.38 -25.62 5.51
C GLU A 345 11.02 -25.78 4.13
N ARG A 346 10.38 -26.57 3.25
CA ARG A 346 10.76 -26.66 1.82
C ARG A 346 10.42 -25.42 1.01
N ASN A 347 9.74 -24.45 1.61
CA ASN A 347 9.33 -23.20 0.97
C ASN A 347 9.82 -21.96 1.73
N VAL A 348 10.84 -22.09 2.58
CA VAL A 348 11.48 -20.95 3.28
C VAL A 348 12.95 -20.88 2.84
N THR A 349 13.35 -19.76 2.25
CA THR A 349 14.74 -19.51 1.79
C THR A 349 15.45 -18.42 2.58
N GLU A 350 14.72 -17.52 3.25
CA GLU A 350 15.32 -16.46 4.06
C GLU A 350 14.48 -16.17 5.31
N LEU A 351 15.18 -15.86 6.41
CA LEU A 351 14.61 -15.39 7.67
C LEU A 351 15.42 -14.17 8.14
N HIS A 352 14.75 -13.02 8.30
CA HIS A 352 15.38 -11.79 8.80
C HIS A 352 14.74 -11.40 10.13
N PHE A 353 15.57 -11.26 11.17
CA PHE A 353 15.12 -10.92 12.51
C PHE A 353 15.58 -9.51 12.90
N TYR A 354 14.66 -8.72 13.44
CA TYR A 354 14.93 -7.45 14.08
C TYR A 354 14.24 -7.41 15.44
N HIS A 355 14.44 -6.33 16.19
CA HIS A 355 13.73 -6.16 17.46
C HIS A 355 12.21 -6.15 17.20
N ASN A 356 11.53 -7.18 17.71
CA ASN A 356 10.08 -7.37 17.68
C ASN A 356 9.45 -7.59 16.29
N ILE A 357 10.22 -7.80 15.22
CA ILE A 357 9.68 -8.09 13.89
C ILE A 357 10.53 -9.11 13.16
N ALA A 358 9.90 -10.03 12.43
CA ALA A 358 10.56 -10.99 11.55
C ALA A 358 9.96 -10.99 10.14
N PHE A 359 10.82 -11.18 9.14
CA PHE A 359 10.45 -11.34 7.74
C PHE A 359 10.86 -12.73 7.26
N ILE A 360 9.94 -13.47 6.65
CA ILE A 360 10.15 -14.81 6.10
C ILE A 360 9.92 -14.75 4.59
N ARG A 361 10.93 -15.13 3.79
CA ARG A 361 10.80 -15.24 2.34
C ARG A 361 10.23 -16.60 1.97
N LYS A 362 9.15 -16.60 1.19
CA LYS A 362 8.60 -17.84 0.61
C LYS A 362 9.17 -18.09 -0.77
N GLU A 363 9.88 -19.18 -0.93
CA GLU A 363 10.44 -19.66 -2.20
C GLU A 363 10.87 -21.12 -2.03
N VAL A 364 10.96 -21.86 -3.13
CA VAL A 364 11.40 -23.26 -3.09
C VAL A 364 12.82 -23.35 -2.50
N ASN A 365 12.96 -24.10 -1.42
CA ASN A 365 14.22 -24.38 -0.75
C ASN A 365 14.68 -25.79 -1.11
N ASP A 366 15.41 -25.89 -2.22
CA ASP A 366 15.95 -27.14 -2.77
C ASP A 366 17.47 -27.10 -3.03
N GLU A 367 18.16 -26.09 -2.48
CA GLU A 367 19.62 -26.05 -2.46
C GLU A 367 20.16 -27.18 -1.58
N CYS A 368 21.04 -28.03 -2.12
CA CYS A 368 21.61 -29.16 -1.40
C CYS A 368 23.14 -29.22 -1.47
N GLY A 369 23.75 -29.60 -0.36
CA GLY A 369 25.18 -29.87 -0.28
C GLY A 369 25.62 -30.99 -1.23
N PRO A 370 26.85 -30.93 -1.80
CA PRO A 370 27.29 -31.89 -2.79
C PRO A 370 27.60 -33.26 -2.19
N ALA A 371 27.21 -34.33 -2.88
CA ALA A 371 27.35 -35.72 -2.41
C ALA A 371 28.79 -36.17 -2.06
N TRP A 372 29.83 -35.51 -2.58
CA TRP A 372 31.22 -35.87 -2.28
C TRP A 372 31.63 -35.57 -0.84
N LEU A 373 30.88 -34.73 -0.11
CA LEU A 373 31.11 -34.48 1.32
C LEU A 373 31.05 -35.76 2.17
N ARG A 374 30.35 -36.80 1.69
CA ARG A 374 30.30 -38.14 2.30
C ARG A 374 31.68 -38.77 2.50
N ARG A 375 32.66 -38.40 1.66
CA ARG A 375 34.06 -38.86 1.77
C ARG A 375 34.76 -38.34 3.04
N PHE A 376 34.25 -37.26 3.64
CA PHE A 376 34.73 -36.70 4.89
C PHE A 376 33.89 -37.14 6.10
N GLY A 377 32.98 -38.12 5.93
CA GLY A 377 32.04 -38.54 6.98
C GLY A 377 30.89 -37.56 7.21
N ILE A 378 30.74 -36.55 6.34
CA ILE A 378 29.63 -35.59 6.36
C ILE A 378 28.57 -36.09 5.38
N ASP A 379 27.38 -36.42 5.87
CA ASP A 379 26.29 -36.93 5.03
C ASP A 379 25.19 -35.87 4.88
N PRO A 380 25.33 -34.91 3.93
CA PRO A 380 24.21 -34.06 3.55
C PRO A 380 23.14 -34.95 2.92
N ARG A 381 21.88 -34.67 3.21
CA ARG A 381 20.79 -35.60 2.96
C ARG A 381 20.58 -35.84 1.47
#